data_AF-A0A938LM24-F1
#
_entry.id   AF-A0A938LM24-F1
#
_cell.length_a   1.000
_cell.length_b   1.000
_cell.length_c   1.000
_cell.angle_alpha   90.00
_cell.angle_beta   90.00
_cell.angle_gamma   90.00
#
_symmetry.space_group_name_H-M   'P 1'
#
loop_
_entity.id
_entity.type
_entity.pdbx_description
1 polymer ?
#
loop_
_entity_poly.entity_id
_entity_poly.type
_entity_poly.pdbx_seq_one_letter_code
_entity_poly.pdbx_strand_id
1 'polypeptide(L)'
;MTLQAILQFITIPGSILCWPKLLPLDKILFGLLRFCQNKKDHAWANPETWAGWLGCDARTIRASVKRLVKMGCLTIEQVDGRTAYRVLSVKDSFYLRVTIGILARTDLTFAERLGLALISFNTCGNEDHHGWAGQDKLADWLGCSRRSVIRIIDGLKTKGLIEVRRRGPRSNQYSLTPAGEAAIVAHHPGKRCDNFARPYKTSENESSKEPKETDTKRTPPATENAVSCLSSPLAADQEAAKAALEAIGIRKATAAELAQRSSANSVHQAIANAQAVQQHSRPGFNLPGYVVSTLRTAAKEGHEVRASKLAKQEARKAQTAALKARQRPTISDTDAGFREGHVPQTAEQREEARQRLRNRVARQRGDHPSLDVASLAAAKEELARINAAFKEWRATG
;
A
#
# COMPACT_ATOMS: atom_id res chain seq x y z
N MET A 1 15.71 -31.67 12.57
CA MET A 1 15.44 -30.94 11.31
C MET A 1 16.00 -29.52 11.43
N THR A 2 17.09 -29.21 10.73
CA THR A 2 17.66 -27.86 10.71
C THR A 2 16.76 -26.95 9.87
N LEU A 3 16.26 -25.86 10.46
CA LEU A 3 15.36 -24.92 9.79
C LEU A 3 15.95 -24.29 8.51
N GLN A 4 17.28 -24.36 8.38
CA GLN A 4 18.05 -23.96 7.20
C GLN A 4 17.56 -24.61 5.90
N ALA A 5 16.96 -25.80 5.93
CA ALA A 5 16.57 -26.51 4.71
C ALA A 5 15.26 -25.99 4.06
N ILE A 6 14.41 -25.22 4.78
CA ILE A 6 13.07 -24.85 4.28
C ILE A 6 12.83 -23.34 4.26
N LEU A 7 13.42 -22.59 5.19
CA LEU A 7 13.15 -21.15 5.27
C LEU A 7 14.02 -20.45 4.19
N GLN A 8 13.40 -19.77 3.25
CA GLN A 8 14.09 -19.10 2.14
C GLN A 8 14.25 -17.60 2.46
N PHE A 9 13.19 -17.02 3.00
CA PHE A 9 13.12 -15.65 3.49
C PHE A 9 11.99 -15.54 4.51
N ILE A 10 12.06 -14.49 5.34
CA ILE A 10 10.93 -14.00 6.12
C ILE A 10 10.32 -12.79 5.41
N THR A 11 9.03 -12.52 5.67
CA THR A 11 8.36 -11.31 5.18
C THR A 11 7.98 -10.41 6.34
N ILE A 12 8.32 -9.13 6.22
CA ILE A 12 7.99 -8.09 7.20
C ILE A 12 6.97 -7.16 6.54
N PRO A 13 5.73 -7.07 7.07
CA PRO A 13 4.73 -6.12 6.57
C PRO A 13 5.22 -4.67 6.64
N GLY A 14 4.85 -3.84 5.67
CA GLY A 14 5.24 -2.44 5.60
C GLY A 14 4.86 -1.63 6.84
N SER A 15 3.66 -1.84 7.39
CA SER A 15 3.22 -1.18 8.63
C SER A 15 4.12 -1.50 9.83
N ILE A 16 4.57 -2.76 9.95
CA ILE A 16 5.51 -3.20 10.99
C ILE A 16 6.90 -2.62 10.72
N LEU A 17 7.35 -2.64 9.46
CA LEU A 17 8.65 -2.11 9.05
C LEU A 17 8.76 -0.61 9.32
N CYS A 18 7.72 0.16 8.99
CA CYS A 18 7.68 1.61 9.16
C CYS A 18 7.39 2.04 10.59
N TRP A 19 7.08 1.13 11.52
CA TRP A 19 6.70 1.51 12.89
C TRP A 19 7.91 2.04 13.68
N PRO A 20 7.94 3.32 14.09
CA PRO A 20 9.12 3.90 14.74
C PRO A 20 9.37 3.41 16.17
N LYS A 21 8.35 2.87 16.84
CA LYS A 21 8.46 2.36 18.20
C LYS A 21 9.07 0.95 18.27
N LEU A 22 9.13 0.24 17.15
CA LEU A 22 9.71 -1.09 17.07
C LEU A 22 11.20 -1.01 16.74
N LEU A 23 12.00 -1.76 17.49
CA LEU A 23 13.42 -1.89 17.20
C LEU A 23 13.65 -2.77 15.96
N PRO A 24 14.81 -2.67 15.28
CA PRO A 24 15.14 -3.54 14.15
C PRO A 24 14.98 -5.03 14.43
N LEU A 25 15.39 -5.49 15.62
CA LEU A 25 15.19 -6.87 16.05
C LEU A 25 13.69 -7.23 16.15
N ASP A 26 12.86 -6.34 16.68
CA ASP A 26 11.42 -6.60 16.86
C ASP A 26 10.75 -6.83 15.49
N LYS A 27 11.15 -6.07 14.47
CA LYS A 27 10.66 -6.19 13.08
C LYS A 27 11.07 -7.53 12.45
N ILE A 28 12.32 -7.93 12.65
CA ILE A 28 12.83 -9.24 12.18
C ILE A 28 12.12 -10.38 12.90
N LEU A 29 12.00 -10.30 14.23
CA LEU A 29 11.33 -11.32 15.03
C LEU A 29 9.86 -11.47 14.65
N PHE A 30 9.15 -10.37 14.38
CA PHE A 30 7.79 -10.41 13.86
C PHE A 30 7.70 -11.20 12.55
N GLY A 31 8.57 -10.90 11.58
CA GLY A 31 8.59 -11.62 10.30
C GLY A 31 8.90 -13.11 10.45
N LEU A 32 9.79 -13.45 11.39
CA LEU A 32 10.14 -14.83 11.71
C LEU A 32 8.98 -15.59 12.35
N LEU A 33 8.33 -15.00 13.35
CA LEU A 33 7.14 -15.57 14.01
C LEU A 33 6.01 -15.82 13.02
N ARG A 34 5.76 -14.85 12.13
CA ARG A 34 4.74 -14.97 11.08
C ARG A 34 5.06 -16.11 10.12
N PHE A 35 6.33 -16.26 9.72
CA PHE A 35 6.76 -17.39 8.90
C PHE A 35 6.50 -18.72 9.60
N CYS A 36 6.80 -18.83 10.90
CA CYS A 36 6.53 -20.04 11.68
C CYS A 36 5.02 -20.34 11.78
N GLN A 37 4.19 -19.31 11.92
CA GLN A 37 2.74 -19.44 12.01
C GLN A 37 2.08 -19.85 10.69
N ASN A 38 2.63 -19.48 9.53
CA ASN A 38 2.04 -19.93 8.25
C ASN A 38 2.07 -21.46 8.07
N LYS A 39 2.85 -22.20 8.86
CA LYS A 39 2.92 -23.67 8.78
C LYS A 39 2.01 -24.39 9.78
N LYS A 40 1.64 -23.72 10.86
CA LYS A 40 0.88 -24.23 12.01
C LYS A 40 0.22 -22.98 12.59
N ASP A 41 -1.09 -22.96 12.85
CA ASP A 41 -1.85 -21.76 13.24
C ASP A 41 -1.24 -20.89 14.37
N HIS A 42 -0.24 -21.45 15.07
CA HIS A 42 0.62 -20.80 16.06
C HIS A 42 2.11 -21.04 15.77
N ALA A 43 2.95 -20.08 16.19
CA ALA A 43 4.39 -20.30 16.30
C ALA A 43 4.71 -20.95 17.67
N TRP A 44 5.41 -22.08 17.65
CA TRP A 44 5.66 -22.92 18.85
C TRP A 44 7.12 -22.93 19.33
N ALA A 45 8.00 -22.18 18.67
CA ALA A 45 9.42 -22.21 19.00
C ALA A 45 9.69 -21.47 20.32
N ASN A 46 10.65 -21.97 21.10
CA ASN A 46 11.09 -21.31 22.33
C ASN A 46 12.01 -20.10 22.01
N PRO A 47 12.11 -19.12 22.91
CA PRO A 47 13.01 -17.97 22.74
C PRO A 47 14.47 -18.34 22.43
N GLU A 48 14.95 -19.45 22.99
CA GLU A 48 16.31 -19.97 22.80
C GLU A 48 16.56 -20.39 21.34
N THR A 49 15.56 -20.97 20.68
CA THR A 49 15.65 -21.35 19.27
C THR A 49 15.77 -20.11 18.38
N TRP A 50 14.95 -19.08 18.61
CA TRP A 50 15.03 -17.83 17.84
C TRP A 50 16.32 -17.06 18.11
N ALA A 51 16.78 -17.08 19.37
CA ALA A 51 18.06 -16.50 19.77
C ALA A 51 19.21 -17.13 18.98
N GLY A 52 19.24 -18.46 18.87
CA GLY A 52 20.20 -19.19 18.06
C GLY A 52 20.14 -18.82 16.56
N TRP A 53 18.95 -18.67 15.98
CA TRP A 53 18.81 -18.29 14.57
C TRP A 53 19.20 -16.84 14.28
N LEU A 54 18.93 -15.93 15.21
CA LEU A 54 19.19 -14.50 15.04
C LEU A 54 20.60 -14.10 15.50
N GLY A 55 21.31 -14.98 16.20
CA GLY A 55 22.64 -14.74 16.73
C GLY A 55 22.64 -13.75 17.90
N CYS A 56 21.67 -13.87 18.80
CA CYS A 56 21.58 -13.07 20.03
C CYS A 56 21.22 -13.95 21.22
N ASP A 57 21.09 -13.36 22.40
CA ASP A 57 20.72 -14.08 23.62
C ASP A 57 19.19 -14.19 23.79
N ALA A 58 18.75 -15.25 24.49
CA ALA A 58 17.33 -15.50 24.72
C ALA A 58 16.64 -14.40 25.55
N ARG A 59 17.36 -13.68 26.41
CA ARG A 59 16.79 -12.57 27.21
C ARG A 59 16.42 -11.40 26.29
N THR A 60 17.24 -11.08 25.30
CA THR A 60 16.99 -10.08 24.26
C THR A 60 15.76 -10.45 23.44
N ILE A 61 15.60 -11.72 23.06
CA ILE A 61 14.40 -12.23 22.40
C ILE A 61 13.15 -12.06 23.27
N ARG A 62 13.19 -12.48 24.55
CA ARG A 62 12.05 -12.31 25.47
C ARG A 62 11.66 -10.84 25.64
N ALA A 63 12.64 -9.94 25.71
CA ALA A 63 12.38 -8.49 25.77
C ALA A 63 11.69 -7.98 24.48
N SER A 64 12.10 -8.50 23.32
CA SER A 64 11.48 -8.20 22.02
C SER A 64 10.04 -8.71 21.95
N VAL A 65 9.81 -9.96 22.35
CA VAL A 65 8.46 -10.54 22.48
C VAL A 65 7.58 -9.68 23.39
N LYS A 66 8.07 -9.28 24.56
CA LYS A 66 7.31 -8.42 25.49
C LYS A 66 6.93 -7.07 24.86
N ARG A 67 7.82 -6.48 24.05
CA ARG A 67 7.51 -5.26 23.29
C ARG A 67 6.45 -5.52 22.23
N LEU A 68 6.57 -6.58 21.44
CA LEU A 68 5.59 -6.94 20.40
C LEU A 68 4.18 -7.19 21.00
N VAL A 69 4.10 -7.83 22.16
CA VAL A 69 2.84 -8.01 22.90
C VAL A 69 2.28 -6.67 23.37
N LYS A 70 3.12 -5.83 24.00
CA LYS A 70 2.72 -4.50 24.47
C LYS A 70 2.20 -3.61 23.33
N MET A 71 2.75 -3.76 22.13
CA MET A 71 2.36 -3.01 20.94
C MET A 71 1.14 -3.60 20.21
N GLY A 72 0.59 -4.72 20.68
CA GLY A 72 -0.55 -5.37 20.03
C GLY A 72 -0.18 -5.98 18.68
N CYS A 73 1.05 -6.46 18.50
CA CYS A 73 1.49 -7.16 17.28
C CYS A 73 1.43 -8.69 17.45
N LEU A 74 1.42 -9.16 18.70
CA LEU A 74 1.57 -10.56 19.09
C LEU A 74 0.67 -10.86 20.28
N THR A 75 -0.02 -12.00 20.26
CA THR A 75 -0.66 -12.58 21.45
C THR A 75 0.12 -13.83 21.88
N ILE A 76 0.13 -14.08 23.19
CA ILE A 76 0.74 -15.27 23.79
C ILE A 76 -0.38 -16.08 24.42
N GLU A 77 -0.48 -17.33 24.05
CA GLU A 77 -1.50 -18.28 24.50
C GLU A 77 -0.82 -19.51 25.10
N GLN A 78 -1.51 -20.22 26.01
CA GLN A 78 -1.08 -21.54 26.47
C GLN A 78 -1.96 -22.59 25.80
N VAL A 79 -1.34 -23.49 25.03
CA VAL A 79 -2.03 -24.58 24.33
C VAL A 79 -1.32 -25.87 24.68
N ASP A 80 -2.04 -26.83 25.27
CA ASP A 80 -1.50 -28.12 25.73
C ASP A 80 -0.26 -27.99 26.64
N GLY A 81 -0.29 -27.01 27.56
CA GLY A 81 0.83 -26.74 28.48
C GLY A 81 2.08 -26.14 27.82
N ARG A 82 1.98 -25.72 26.56
CA ARG A 82 3.06 -25.06 25.82
C ARG A 82 2.68 -23.63 25.48
N THR A 83 3.70 -22.77 25.47
CA THR A 83 3.52 -21.38 25.05
C THR A 83 3.42 -21.30 23.54
N ALA A 84 2.28 -20.85 23.05
CA ALA A 84 1.97 -20.61 21.65
C ALA A 84 1.97 -19.10 21.38
N TYR A 85 2.58 -18.69 20.27
CA TYR A 85 2.67 -17.30 19.86
C TYR A 85 1.85 -17.09 18.60
N ARG A 86 0.91 -16.15 18.64
CA ARG A 86 0.03 -15.83 17.52
C ARG A 86 0.27 -14.40 17.07
N VAL A 87 0.80 -14.26 15.86
CA VAL A 87 1.02 -12.98 15.20
C VAL A 87 -0.31 -12.51 14.64
N LEU A 88 -0.65 -11.25 14.91
CA LEU A 88 -1.86 -10.66 14.35
C LEU A 88 -1.66 -10.43 12.84
N SER A 89 -2.66 -10.85 12.05
CA SER A 89 -2.61 -10.68 10.61
C SER A 89 -2.70 -9.20 10.25
N VAL A 90 -1.68 -8.70 9.55
CA VAL A 90 -1.66 -7.33 9.06
C VAL A 90 -1.79 -7.34 7.55
N LYS A 91 -2.83 -6.68 7.04
CA LYS A 91 -3.05 -6.49 5.61
C LYS A 91 -2.25 -5.27 5.15
N ASP A 92 -1.08 -5.52 4.58
CA ASP A 92 -0.25 -4.48 3.95
C ASP A 92 -0.16 -4.64 2.44
N SER A 93 -0.01 -3.49 1.76
CA SER A 93 0.27 -3.41 0.32
C SER A 93 1.74 -3.67 -0.02
N PHE A 94 2.61 -3.70 0.99
CA PHE A 94 4.05 -3.85 0.86
C PHE A 94 4.60 -4.82 1.90
N TYR A 95 5.53 -5.68 1.49
CA TYR A 95 6.25 -6.60 2.35
C TYR A 95 7.74 -6.58 2.00
N LEU A 96 8.58 -6.32 2.99
CA LEU A 96 10.02 -6.50 2.85
C LEU A 96 10.38 -7.97 3.02
N ARG A 97 11.14 -8.52 2.08
CA ARG A 97 11.69 -9.87 2.19
C ARG A 97 13.11 -9.80 2.77
N VAL A 98 13.37 -10.58 3.82
CA VAL A 98 14.71 -10.72 4.40
C VAL A 98 15.13 -12.18 4.23
N THR A 99 16.14 -12.43 3.38
CA THR A 99 16.60 -13.79 3.08
C THR A 99 17.38 -14.39 4.25
N ILE A 100 17.48 -15.72 4.30
CA ILE A 100 18.32 -16.38 5.31
C ILE A 100 19.76 -15.91 5.26
N GLY A 101 20.32 -15.70 4.06
CA GLY A 101 21.71 -15.25 3.93
C GLY A 101 21.94 -13.93 4.65
N ILE A 102 21.00 -12.99 4.56
CA ILE A 102 21.06 -11.75 5.34
C ILE A 102 20.89 -12.02 6.84
N LEU A 103 19.95 -12.89 7.22
CA LEU A 103 19.70 -13.20 8.64
C LEU A 103 20.88 -13.89 9.33
N ALA A 104 21.61 -14.74 8.61
CA ALA A 104 22.73 -15.54 9.13
C ALA A 104 24.02 -14.72 9.32
N ARG A 105 24.09 -13.50 8.78
CA ARG A 105 25.25 -12.61 8.90
C ARG A 105 25.33 -12.01 10.31
N THR A 106 26.06 -12.68 11.19
CA THR A 106 26.30 -12.24 12.59
C THR A 106 27.18 -11.00 12.69
N ASP A 107 27.98 -10.71 11.66
CA ASP A 107 28.76 -9.48 11.51
C ASP A 107 27.90 -8.24 11.19
N LEU A 108 26.63 -8.45 10.82
CA LEU A 108 25.64 -7.39 10.63
C LEU A 108 24.79 -7.21 11.88
N THR A 109 24.64 -5.96 12.29
CA THR A 109 23.62 -5.54 13.23
C THR A 109 22.23 -5.78 12.64
N PHE A 110 21.21 -5.94 13.47
CA PHE A 110 19.83 -6.09 13.00
C PHE A 110 19.36 -4.92 12.12
N ALA A 111 19.83 -3.71 12.38
CA ALA A 111 19.54 -2.53 11.57
C ALA A 111 20.17 -2.64 10.16
N GLU A 112 21.42 -3.08 10.09
CA GLU A 112 22.11 -3.32 8.81
C GLU A 112 21.48 -4.46 8.02
N ARG A 113 21.01 -5.52 8.68
CA ARG A 113 20.26 -6.62 8.02
C ARG A 113 19.00 -6.09 7.33
N LEU A 114 18.20 -5.26 8.02
CA LEU A 114 17.04 -4.61 7.41
C LEU A 114 17.42 -3.64 6.30
N GLY A 115 18.49 -2.86 6.49
CA GLY A 115 19.00 -1.93 5.49
C GLY A 115 19.43 -2.64 4.20
N LEU A 116 20.20 -3.72 4.32
CA LEU A 116 20.65 -4.53 3.18
C LEU A 116 19.48 -5.17 2.44
N ALA A 117 18.51 -5.74 3.18
CA ALA A 117 17.30 -6.29 2.60
C ALA A 117 16.49 -5.23 1.84
N LEU A 118 16.37 -4.02 2.40
CA LEU A 118 15.65 -2.92 1.77
C LEU A 118 16.35 -2.38 0.52
N ILE A 119 17.69 -2.26 0.55
CA ILE A 119 18.48 -1.88 -0.62
C ILE A 119 18.32 -2.94 -1.72
N SER A 120 18.48 -4.23 -1.36
CA SER A 120 18.27 -5.35 -2.29
C SER A 120 16.88 -5.32 -2.92
N PHE A 121 15.83 -5.08 -2.12
CA PHE A 121 14.47 -4.96 -2.64
C PHE A 121 14.34 -3.85 -3.69
N ASN A 122 15.03 -2.71 -3.50
CA ASN A 122 14.99 -1.59 -4.43
C ASN A 122 15.88 -1.76 -5.66
N THR A 123 16.96 -2.55 -5.57
CA THR A 123 17.87 -2.80 -6.71
C THR A 123 17.33 -3.89 -7.62
N CYS A 124 16.71 -4.95 -7.07
CA CYS A 124 16.28 -6.11 -7.85
C CYS A 124 15.07 -5.83 -8.76
N GLY A 125 14.38 -4.70 -8.61
CA GLY A 125 13.20 -4.32 -9.41
C GLY A 125 13.49 -3.41 -10.60
N ASN A 126 14.73 -2.93 -10.73
CA ASN A 126 15.14 -2.02 -11.79
C ASN A 126 16.07 -2.75 -12.77
N GLU A 127 15.87 -2.54 -14.07
CA GLU A 127 16.70 -3.12 -15.14
C GLU A 127 18.18 -2.75 -14.98
N ASP A 128 18.46 -1.56 -14.44
CA ASP A 128 19.82 -1.10 -14.19
C ASP A 128 20.44 -1.62 -12.88
N HIS A 129 19.76 -2.48 -12.12
CA HIS A 129 20.19 -2.99 -10.81
C HIS A 129 20.55 -1.91 -9.78
N HIS A 130 19.94 -0.73 -9.90
CA HIS A 130 20.22 0.42 -9.06
C HIS A 130 19.02 0.84 -8.23
N GLY A 131 19.21 1.01 -6.93
CA GLY A 131 18.21 1.54 -6.01
C GLY A 131 18.31 3.06 -5.91
N TRP A 132 17.24 3.78 -6.22
CA TRP A 132 17.19 5.26 -6.17
C TRP A 132 16.43 5.83 -4.97
N ALA A 133 16.20 5.03 -3.93
CA ALA A 133 15.49 5.51 -2.76
C ALA A 133 16.38 6.50 -2.00
N GLY A 134 16.01 7.78 -1.99
CA GLY A 134 16.68 8.78 -1.16
C GLY A 134 16.74 8.37 0.31
N GLN A 135 17.73 8.85 1.06
CA GLN A 135 17.92 8.47 2.47
C GLN A 135 16.70 8.77 3.34
N ASP A 136 15.98 9.85 3.04
CA ASP A 136 14.72 10.19 3.73
C ASP A 136 13.65 9.14 3.48
N LYS A 137 13.50 8.68 2.23
CA LYS A 137 12.57 7.60 1.88
C LYS A 137 12.93 6.27 2.54
N LEU A 138 14.22 5.94 2.60
CA LEU A 138 14.70 4.77 3.34
C LEU A 138 14.40 4.90 4.85
N ALA A 139 14.52 6.11 5.40
CA ALA A 139 14.24 6.39 6.80
C ALA A 139 12.76 6.21 7.12
N ASP A 140 11.88 6.71 6.25
CA ASP A 140 10.43 6.51 6.33
C ASP A 140 10.07 5.03 6.29
N TRP A 141 10.62 4.28 5.33
CA TRP A 141 10.38 2.84 5.21
C TRP A 141 10.88 2.02 6.40
N LEU A 142 12.03 2.40 6.97
CA LEU A 142 12.57 1.73 8.16
C LEU A 142 11.95 2.26 9.46
N GLY A 143 11.10 3.28 9.41
CA GLY A 143 10.55 3.93 10.59
C GLY A 143 11.64 4.47 11.52
N CYS A 144 12.69 5.10 10.99
CA CYS A 144 13.79 5.60 11.79
C CYS A 144 14.27 6.96 11.32
N SER A 145 15.22 7.58 12.03
CA SER A 145 15.78 8.86 11.61
C SER A 145 16.68 8.71 10.38
N ARG A 146 16.77 9.76 9.56
CA ARG A 146 17.75 9.84 8.46
C ARG A 146 19.19 9.56 8.93
N ARG A 147 19.57 10.05 10.12
CA ARG A 147 20.90 9.81 10.70
C ARG A 147 21.16 8.33 10.97
N SER A 148 20.13 7.59 11.39
CA SER A 148 20.21 6.13 11.56
C SER A 148 20.44 5.43 10.23
N VAL A 149 19.75 5.86 9.16
CA VAL A 149 19.95 5.33 7.81
C VAL A 149 21.37 5.59 7.29
N ILE A 150 21.92 6.79 7.52
CA ILE A 150 23.31 7.11 7.14
C ILE A 150 24.27 6.13 7.82
N ARG A 151 24.14 5.91 9.13
CA ARG A 151 24.98 4.93 9.87
C ARG A 151 24.84 3.51 9.32
N ILE A 152 23.62 3.09 8.98
CA ILE A 152 23.36 1.77 8.38
C ILE A 152 24.09 1.66 7.03
N ILE A 153 23.96 2.68 6.17
CA ILE A 153 24.60 2.70 4.84
C ILE A 153 26.13 2.69 4.98
N ASP A 154 26.68 3.51 5.88
CA ASP A 154 28.12 3.57 6.11
C ASP A 154 28.67 2.24 6.63
N GLY A 155 27.94 1.57 7.53
CA GLY A 155 28.28 0.22 8.02
C GLY A 155 28.27 -0.83 6.90
N LEU A 156 27.24 -0.84 6.06
CA LEU A 156 27.14 -1.75 4.90
C LEU A 156 28.22 -1.47 3.85
N LYS A 157 28.54 -0.18 3.61
CA LYS A 157 29.61 0.24 2.70
C LYS A 157 30.98 -0.18 3.21
N THR A 158 31.24 0.01 4.50
CA THR A 158 32.51 -0.38 5.15
C THR A 158 32.75 -1.88 5.05
N LYS A 159 31.67 -2.68 5.13
CA LYS A 159 31.71 -4.14 4.94
C LYS A 159 31.75 -4.58 3.47
N GLY A 160 31.80 -3.63 2.54
CA GLY A 160 31.88 -3.89 1.11
C GLY A 160 30.65 -4.56 0.52
N LEU A 161 29.48 -4.45 1.16
CA LEU A 161 28.23 -5.10 0.72
C LEU A 161 27.41 -4.23 -0.25
N ILE A 162 27.60 -2.91 -0.18
CA ILE A 162 26.94 -1.96 -1.07
C ILE A 162 27.95 -0.97 -1.63
N GLU A 163 27.69 -0.49 -2.84
CA GLU A 163 28.36 0.66 -3.42
C GLU A 163 27.43 1.87 -3.35
N VAL A 164 27.98 3.03 -3.01
CA VAL A 164 27.24 4.30 -2.95
C VAL A 164 27.80 5.24 -4.00
N ARG A 165 27.02 5.52 -5.05
CA ARG A 165 27.37 6.48 -6.10
C ARG A 165 26.60 7.77 -5.90
N ARG A 166 27.24 8.92 -6.14
CA ARG A 166 26.57 10.21 -6.05
C ARG A 166 25.81 10.47 -7.35
N ARG A 167 24.50 10.70 -7.27
CA ARG A 167 23.64 11.12 -8.38
C ARG A 167 23.32 12.60 -8.22
N GLY A 168 24.12 13.44 -8.87
CA GLY A 168 24.00 14.89 -8.78
C GLY A 168 24.25 15.43 -7.37
N PRO A 169 23.91 16.70 -7.11
CA PRO A 169 24.31 17.37 -5.87
C PRO A 169 23.62 16.83 -4.61
N ARG A 170 22.41 16.25 -4.73
CA ARG A 170 21.51 15.97 -3.60
C ARG A 170 21.03 14.53 -3.46
N SER A 171 21.44 13.60 -4.32
CA SER A 171 20.96 12.21 -4.22
C SER A 171 22.09 11.20 -4.34
N ASN A 172 21.92 10.07 -3.64
CA ASN A 172 22.81 8.92 -3.75
C ASN A 172 22.05 7.79 -4.44
N GLN A 173 22.81 6.99 -5.17
CA GLN A 173 22.41 5.75 -5.80
C GLN A 173 23.09 4.62 -5.08
N TYR A 174 22.35 3.55 -4.82
CA TYR A 174 22.85 2.37 -4.11
C TYR A 174 22.81 1.18 -5.06
N SER A 175 23.88 0.40 -5.08
CA SER A 175 23.94 -0.90 -5.74
C SER A 175 24.51 -1.94 -4.78
N LEU A 176 24.14 -3.20 -4.98
CA LEU A 176 24.81 -4.31 -4.31
C LEU A 176 26.17 -4.52 -4.96
N THR A 177 27.19 -4.82 -4.16
CA THR A 177 28.47 -5.35 -4.68
C THR A 177 28.31 -6.85 -4.95
N PRO A 178 29.26 -7.51 -5.63
CA PRO A 178 29.25 -8.97 -5.74
C PRO A 178 29.22 -9.68 -4.38
N ALA A 179 29.86 -9.11 -3.35
CA ALA A 179 29.80 -9.64 -1.99
C ALA A 179 28.40 -9.46 -1.36
N GLY A 180 27.74 -8.33 -1.61
CA GLY A 180 26.36 -8.09 -1.21
C GLY A 180 25.37 -9.05 -1.89
N GLU A 181 25.52 -9.26 -3.20
CA GLU A 181 24.74 -10.23 -3.95
C GLU A 181 24.95 -11.65 -3.45
N ALA A 182 26.21 -12.06 -3.23
CA ALA A 182 26.53 -13.37 -2.66
C ALA A 182 25.89 -13.55 -1.27
N ALA A 183 25.87 -12.52 -0.42
CA ALA A 183 25.20 -12.59 0.88
C ALA A 183 23.68 -12.83 0.76
N ILE A 184 23.06 -12.44 -0.35
CA ILE A 184 21.64 -12.69 -0.64
C ILE A 184 21.44 -14.09 -1.25
N VAL A 185 22.34 -14.48 -2.17
CA VAL A 185 22.24 -15.68 -3.01
C VAL A 185 22.84 -16.94 -2.37
N ALA A 186 23.71 -16.83 -1.36
CA ALA A 186 24.39 -17.98 -0.73
C ALA A 186 23.45 -19.07 -0.17
N HIS A 187 22.15 -18.81 -0.08
CA HIS A 187 21.11 -19.79 0.28
C HIS A 187 20.12 -20.10 -0.86
N HIS A 188 20.42 -19.72 -2.09
CA HIS A 188 19.61 -19.88 -3.31
C HIS A 188 20.45 -20.11 -4.58
N PRO A 189 21.12 -21.27 -4.74
CA PRO A 189 21.99 -21.53 -5.90
C PRO A 189 21.27 -21.72 -7.26
N GLY A 190 19.97 -21.40 -7.40
CA GLY A 190 19.22 -21.78 -8.62
C GLY A 190 18.10 -20.85 -9.09
N LYS A 191 17.83 -19.71 -8.44
CA LYS A 191 16.80 -18.76 -8.90
C LYS A 191 17.35 -17.34 -8.82
N ARG A 192 17.67 -16.74 -9.98
CA ARG A 192 18.02 -15.32 -10.10
C ARG A 192 16.93 -14.46 -9.45
N CYS A 193 17.34 -13.28 -8.98
CA CYS A 193 16.56 -12.31 -8.20
C CYS A 193 15.26 -11.82 -8.88
N ASP A 194 15.01 -12.20 -10.13
CA ASP A 194 13.92 -11.71 -10.99
C ASP A 194 12.52 -11.96 -10.40
N ASN A 195 12.35 -13.02 -9.59
CA ASN A 195 11.08 -13.31 -8.88
C ASN A 195 11.02 -12.72 -7.45
N PHE A 196 12.10 -12.11 -6.97
CA PHE A 196 12.20 -11.61 -5.60
C PHE A 196 11.72 -10.17 -5.44
N ALA A 197 11.78 -9.37 -6.51
CA ALA A 197 11.60 -7.92 -6.47
C ALA A 197 10.19 -7.39 -6.73
N ARG A 198 9.27 -8.22 -7.23
CA ARG A 198 7.89 -7.77 -7.39
C ARG A 198 7.29 -7.60 -6.00
N PRO A 199 6.72 -6.42 -5.63
CA PRO A 199 5.89 -6.31 -4.44
C PRO A 199 4.92 -7.48 -4.47
N TYR A 200 4.87 -8.26 -3.39
CA TYR A 200 3.88 -9.32 -3.28
C TYR A 200 2.53 -8.61 -3.31
N LYS A 201 1.91 -8.54 -4.50
CA LYS A 201 0.49 -8.26 -4.61
C LYS A 201 -0.13 -9.43 -3.91
N THR A 202 -0.50 -9.25 -2.64
CA THR A 202 -1.46 -10.14 -2.00
C THR A 202 -2.63 -10.19 -2.96
N SER A 203 -2.80 -11.32 -3.65
CA SER A 203 -4.11 -11.67 -4.18
C SER A 203 -5.05 -11.57 -2.98
N GLU A 204 -5.94 -10.60 -2.98
CA GLU A 204 -6.83 -10.25 -1.87
C GLU A 204 -7.86 -11.36 -1.53
N ASN A 205 -7.58 -12.62 -1.89
CA ASN A 205 -8.56 -13.70 -1.98
C ASN A 205 -8.23 -14.95 -1.16
N GLU A 206 -7.51 -14.81 -0.05
CA GLU A 206 -7.61 -15.80 1.03
C GLU A 206 -8.58 -15.27 2.09
N SER A 207 -9.86 -15.25 1.72
CA SER A 207 -10.97 -15.11 2.66
C SER A 207 -11.12 -16.45 3.39
N SER A 208 -10.78 -16.43 4.68
CA SER A 208 -11.30 -17.28 5.75
C SER A 208 -12.50 -18.14 5.35
N LYS A 209 -12.27 -19.45 5.22
CA LYS A 209 -13.32 -20.45 5.39
C LYS A 209 -13.63 -20.52 6.89
N GLU A 210 -14.73 -19.92 7.31
CA GLU A 210 -15.34 -20.27 8.59
C GLU A 210 -15.82 -21.74 8.54
N PRO A 211 -15.66 -22.51 9.63
CA PRO A 211 -16.28 -23.83 9.72
C PRO A 211 -17.79 -23.65 9.86
N LYS A 212 -18.56 -24.20 8.91
CA LYS A 212 -20.01 -24.32 9.03
C LYS A 212 -20.33 -25.32 10.15
N GLU A 213 -20.88 -24.82 11.26
CA GLU A 213 -21.67 -25.62 12.20
C GLU A 213 -22.87 -26.20 11.45
N THR A 214 -22.89 -27.52 11.32
CA THR A 214 -24.09 -28.28 10.99
C THR A 214 -24.74 -28.67 12.31
N ASP A 215 -25.81 -27.95 12.70
CA ASP A 215 -26.70 -28.43 13.76
C ASP A 215 -28.09 -28.70 13.18
N THR A 216 -28.37 -29.99 13.06
CA THR A 216 -29.63 -30.60 12.67
C THR A 216 -30.67 -30.41 13.77
N LYS A 217 -31.74 -29.64 13.51
CA LYS A 217 -33.02 -29.82 14.21
C LYS A 217 -34.18 -29.97 13.23
N ARG A 218 -34.74 -31.17 13.30
CA ARG A 218 -36.02 -31.64 12.75
C ARG A 218 -37.20 -30.91 13.41
N THR A 219 -38.16 -30.47 12.60
CA THR A 219 -39.56 -30.23 13.00
C THR A 219 -40.48 -30.57 11.80
N PRO A 220 -41.71 -31.09 12.03
CA PRO A 220 -42.47 -31.93 11.10
C PRO A 220 -43.42 -31.12 10.18
N PRO A 221 -44.10 -31.78 9.20
CA PRO A 221 -44.73 -31.08 8.08
C PRO A 221 -46.17 -30.69 8.41
N ALA A 222 -46.57 -29.48 8.00
CA ALA A 222 -47.96 -29.14 7.84
C ALA A 222 -48.17 -28.10 6.73
N THR A 223 -49.14 -28.44 5.88
CA THR A 223 -49.97 -27.60 5.02
C THR A 223 -49.37 -27.00 3.74
N GLU A 224 -49.70 -27.70 2.65
CA GLU A 224 -49.96 -27.16 1.32
C GLU A 224 -50.97 -26.00 1.39
N ASN A 225 -50.59 -24.81 0.92
CA ASN A 225 -51.33 -23.96 -0.03
C ASN A 225 -50.79 -22.53 -0.08
N ALA A 226 -50.88 -21.94 -1.28
CA ALA A 226 -50.49 -20.57 -1.67
C ALA A 226 -49.02 -20.34 -2.05
N VAL A 227 -48.53 -21.05 -3.08
CA VAL A 227 -47.37 -20.61 -3.86
C VAL A 227 -47.88 -19.67 -4.96
N SER A 228 -47.82 -18.37 -4.70
CA SER A 228 -48.03 -17.33 -5.71
C SER A 228 -46.99 -16.22 -5.53
N CYS A 229 -46.11 -16.13 -6.52
CA CYS A 229 -45.52 -14.88 -7.02
C CYS A 229 -44.65 -14.02 -6.08
N LEU A 230 -43.67 -14.61 -5.41
CA LEU A 230 -42.46 -13.87 -5.01
C LEU A 230 -41.30 -14.34 -5.87
N SER A 231 -41.18 -13.75 -7.05
CA SER A 231 -39.96 -13.85 -7.86
C SER A 231 -38.80 -13.38 -6.99
N SER A 232 -37.93 -14.31 -6.60
CA SER A 232 -36.74 -14.00 -5.83
C SER A 232 -35.96 -12.88 -6.54
N PRO A 233 -35.49 -11.82 -5.83
CA PRO A 233 -34.74 -10.72 -6.42
C PRO A 233 -33.54 -11.21 -7.25
N LEU A 234 -33.01 -12.39 -6.94
CA LEU A 234 -31.95 -13.04 -7.69
C LEU A 234 -32.34 -13.37 -9.15
N ALA A 235 -33.59 -13.74 -9.41
CA ALA A 235 -34.06 -14.08 -10.75
C ALA A 235 -34.17 -12.82 -11.63
N ALA A 236 -34.58 -11.69 -11.04
CA ALA A 236 -34.63 -10.41 -11.74
C ALA A 236 -33.22 -9.92 -12.10
N ASP A 237 -32.26 -10.05 -11.17
CA ASP A 237 -30.86 -9.69 -11.40
C ASP A 237 -30.20 -10.55 -12.49
N GLN A 238 -30.52 -11.85 -12.53
CA GLN A 238 -30.02 -12.76 -13.56
C GLN A 238 -30.58 -12.44 -14.95
N GLU A 239 -31.87 -12.12 -15.06
CA GLU A 239 -32.47 -11.75 -16.34
C GLU A 239 -31.94 -10.39 -16.84
N ALA A 240 -31.74 -9.43 -15.93
CA ALA A 240 -31.10 -8.15 -16.26
C ALA A 240 -29.65 -8.33 -16.74
N ALA A 241 -28.87 -9.19 -16.08
CA ALA A 241 -27.50 -9.49 -16.47
C ALA A 241 -27.44 -10.18 -17.85
N LYS A 242 -28.33 -11.12 -18.10
CA LYS A 242 -28.47 -11.80 -19.40
C LYS A 242 -28.83 -10.81 -20.50
N ALA A 243 -29.82 -9.95 -20.28
CA ALA A 243 -30.21 -8.92 -21.25
C ALA A 243 -29.05 -7.96 -21.57
N ALA A 244 -28.24 -7.58 -20.58
CA ALA A 244 -27.06 -6.75 -20.78
C ALA A 244 -25.97 -7.44 -21.64
N LEU A 245 -25.78 -8.75 -21.47
CA LEU A 245 -24.85 -9.54 -22.28
C LEU A 245 -25.34 -9.71 -23.73
N GLU A 246 -26.65 -9.92 -23.92
CA GLU A 246 -27.25 -10.01 -25.26
C GLU A 246 -27.14 -8.66 -26.01
N ALA A 247 -27.34 -7.54 -25.32
CA ALA A 247 -27.25 -6.20 -25.90
C ALA A 247 -25.87 -5.86 -26.49
N ILE A 248 -24.80 -6.48 -25.97
CA ILE A 248 -23.44 -6.31 -26.51
C ILE A 248 -23.07 -7.35 -27.58
N GLY A 249 -24.02 -8.18 -28.02
CA GLY A 249 -23.84 -9.15 -29.11
C GLY A 249 -23.36 -10.54 -28.68
N ILE A 250 -23.46 -10.90 -27.40
CA ILE A 250 -23.16 -12.26 -26.94
C ILE A 250 -24.35 -13.17 -27.27
N ARG A 251 -24.08 -14.36 -27.81
CA ARG A 251 -25.12 -15.35 -28.17
C ARG A 251 -25.97 -15.72 -26.94
N LYS A 252 -27.29 -15.82 -27.11
CA LYS A 252 -28.27 -16.09 -26.03
C LYS A 252 -27.88 -17.23 -25.10
N ALA A 253 -27.46 -18.38 -25.65
CA ALA A 253 -27.03 -19.53 -24.86
C ALA A 253 -25.83 -19.22 -23.97
N THR A 254 -24.83 -18.50 -24.49
CA THR A 254 -23.65 -18.07 -23.75
C THR A 254 -23.98 -16.98 -22.73
N ALA A 255 -24.88 -16.05 -23.06
CA ALA A 255 -25.34 -15.01 -22.15
C ALA A 255 -26.05 -15.60 -20.92
N ALA A 256 -26.94 -16.57 -21.13
CA ALA A 256 -27.63 -17.29 -20.06
C ALA A 256 -26.64 -18.07 -19.16
N GLU A 257 -25.69 -18.80 -19.76
CA GLU A 257 -24.63 -19.51 -19.01
C GLU A 257 -23.83 -18.56 -18.12
N LEU A 258 -23.41 -17.41 -18.65
CA LEU A 258 -22.59 -16.45 -17.92
C LEU A 258 -23.36 -15.71 -16.82
N ALA A 259 -24.63 -15.36 -17.08
CA ALA A 259 -25.51 -14.71 -16.10
C ALA A 259 -25.85 -15.62 -14.91
N GLN A 260 -25.95 -16.94 -15.12
CA GLN A 260 -26.14 -17.90 -14.03
C GLN A 260 -24.89 -18.07 -13.16
N ARG A 261 -23.70 -17.93 -13.75
CA ARG A 261 -22.41 -18.18 -13.08
C ARG A 261 -21.79 -16.94 -12.43
N SER A 262 -22.28 -15.75 -12.77
CA SER A 262 -21.68 -14.47 -12.35
C SER A 262 -22.72 -13.59 -11.70
N SER A 263 -22.33 -12.79 -10.70
CA SER A 263 -23.23 -11.76 -10.17
C SER A 263 -23.52 -10.68 -11.23
N ALA A 264 -24.69 -10.04 -11.15
CA ALA A 264 -25.06 -8.95 -12.06
C ALA A 264 -24.03 -7.81 -12.05
N ASN A 265 -23.48 -7.48 -10.87
CA ASN A 265 -22.41 -6.48 -10.74
C ASN A 265 -21.14 -6.90 -11.51
N SER A 266 -20.72 -8.17 -11.40
CA SER A 266 -19.56 -8.70 -12.16
C SER A 266 -19.77 -8.56 -13.67
N VAL A 267 -20.98 -8.85 -14.17
CA VAL A 267 -21.36 -8.65 -15.59
C VAL A 267 -21.25 -7.19 -15.99
N HIS A 268 -21.85 -6.27 -15.23
CA HIS A 268 -21.77 -4.83 -15.51
C HIS A 268 -20.32 -4.31 -15.51
N GLN A 269 -19.49 -4.76 -14.58
CA GLN A 269 -18.08 -4.37 -14.53
C GLN A 269 -17.27 -4.91 -15.71
N ALA A 270 -17.53 -6.16 -16.13
CA ALA A 270 -16.89 -6.71 -17.32
C ALA A 270 -17.23 -5.92 -18.59
N ILE A 271 -18.50 -5.53 -18.75
CA ILE A 271 -18.97 -4.69 -19.87
C ILE A 271 -18.29 -3.31 -19.82
N ALA A 272 -18.32 -2.63 -18.67
CA ALA A 272 -17.71 -1.31 -18.50
C ALA A 272 -16.20 -1.33 -18.76
N ASN A 273 -15.51 -2.39 -18.32
CA ASN A 273 -14.09 -2.59 -18.62
C ASN A 273 -13.84 -2.77 -20.11
N ALA A 274 -14.65 -3.58 -20.80
CA ALA A 274 -14.50 -3.81 -22.23
C ALA A 274 -14.73 -2.52 -23.04
N GLN A 275 -15.74 -1.73 -22.68
CA GLN A 275 -16.03 -0.44 -23.31
C GLN A 275 -14.89 0.57 -23.11
N ALA A 276 -14.34 0.65 -21.89
CA ALA A 276 -13.19 1.50 -21.61
C ALA A 276 -11.97 1.07 -22.45
N VAL A 277 -11.71 -0.23 -22.61
CA VAL A 277 -10.62 -0.70 -23.47
C VAL A 277 -10.90 -0.38 -24.95
N GLN A 278 -12.13 -0.54 -25.43
CA GLN A 278 -12.51 -0.26 -26.82
C GLN A 278 -12.24 1.19 -27.21
N GLN A 279 -12.54 2.15 -26.33
CA GLN A 279 -12.29 3.58 -26.56
C GLN A 279 -10.80 3.93 -26.76
N HIS A 280 -9.91 3.10 -26.23
CA HIS A 280 -8.45 3.32 -26.26
C HIS A 280 -7.71 2.32 -27.16
N SER A 281 -8.43 1.40 -27.84
CA SER A 281 -7.85 0.35 -28.67
C SER A 281 -7.89 0.69 -30.16
N ARG A 282 -7.04 0.02 -30.94
CA ARG A 282 -7.05 0.08 -32.41
C ARG A 282 -8.36 -0.50 -32.98
N PRO A 283 -8.76 -0.12 -34.22
CA PRO A 283 -9.89 -0.74 -34.91
C PRO A 283 -9.75 -2.27 -34.93
N GLY A 284 -10.85 -2.98 -34.65
CA GLY A 284 -10.88 -4.45 -34.56
C GLY A 284 -11.00 -5.04 -33.14
N PHE A 285 -11.21 -4.22 -32.11
CA PHE A 285 -11.44 -4.74 -30.75
C PHE A 285 -12.76 -5.54 -30.66
N ASN A 286 -12.66 -6.83 -30.35
CA ASN A 286 -13.81 -7.72 -30.17
C ASN A 286 -14.36 -7.62 -28.73
N LEU A 287 -15.28 -6.68 -28.53
CA LEU A 287 -15.93 -6.43 -27.24
C LEU A 287 -16.64 -7.68 -26.65
N PRO A 288 -17.50 -8.43 -27.39
CA PRO A 288 -18.10 -9.65 -26.88
C PRO A 288 -17.06 -10.67 -26.40
N GLY A 289 -16.01 -10.91 -27.21
CA GLY A 289 -14.95 -11.86 -26.89
C GLY A 289 -14.21 -11.50 -25.59
N TYR A 290 -13.92 -10.21 -25.39
CA TYR A 290 -13.26 -9.72 -24.18
C TYR A 290 -14.12 -9.96 -22.93
N VAL A 291 -15.42 -9.64 -22.99
CA VAL A 291 -16.35 -9.82 -21.85
C VAL A 291 -16.47 -11.30 -21.47
N VAL A 292 -16.66 -12.19 -22.45
CA VAL A 292 -16.76 -13.64 -22.22
C VAL A 292 -15.47 -14.17 -21.58
N SER A 293 -14.30 -13.79 -22.10
CA SER A 293 -13.01 -14.22 -21.55
C SER A 293 -12.80 -13.74 -20.12
N THR A 294 -13.17 -12.50 -19.82
CA THR A 294 -13.03 -11.89 -18.49
C THR A 294 -13.91 -12.60 -17.46
N LEU A 295 -15.19 -12.82 -17.77
CA LEU A 295 -16.13 -13.48 -16.87
C LEU A 295 -15.76 -14.95 -16.63
N ARG A 296 -15.33 -15.69 -17.66
CA ARG A 296 -14.88 -17.09 -17.50
C ARG A 296 -13.63 -17.21 -16.64
N THR A 297 -12.68 -16.28 -16.81
CA THR A 297 -11.45 -16.25 -16.00
C THR A 297 -11.79 -15.96 -14.53
N ALA A 298 -12.65 -14.98 -14.29
CA ALA A 298 -13.10 -14.63 -12.95
C ALA A 298 -13.83 -15.80 -12.26
N ALA A 299 -14.73 -16.47 -12.98
CA ALA A 299 -15.43 -17.65 -12.48
C ALA A 299 -14.47 -18.82 -12.18
N LYS A 300 -13.49 -19.08 -13.06
CA LYS A 300 -12.46 -20.12 -12.87
C LYS A 300 -11.60 -19.85 -11.63
N GLU A 301 -11.30 -18.59 -11.36
CA GLU A 301 -10.48 -18.16 -10.22
C GLU A 301 -11.31 -17.87 -8.95
N GLY A 302 -12.63 -18.05 -8.99
CA GLY A 302 -13.52 -17.85 -7.85
C GLY A 302 -13.59 -16.41 -7.35
N HIS A 303 -13.55 -15.42 -8.25
CA HIS A 303 -13.64 -14.00 -7.88
C HIS A 303 -14.60 -13.20 -8.77
N GLU A 304 -15.01 -12.02 -8.31
CA GLU A 304 -15.86 -11.10 -9.10
C GLU A 304 -15.02 -10.15 -9.95
N VAL A 305 -15.51 -9.82 -11.14
CA VAL A 305 -14.87 -8.82 -12.00
C VAL A 305 -14.98 -7.44 -11.36
N ARG A 306 -13.83 -6.81 -11.13
CA ARG A 306 -13.76 -5.45 -10.56
C ARG A 306 -13.51 -4.41 -11.65
N ALA A 307 -13.93 -3.17 -11.38
CA ALA A 307 -13.63 -2.03 -12.25
C ALA A 307 -12.12 -1.87 -12.46
N SER A 308 -11.70 -1.89 -13.73
CA SER A 308 -10.32 -1.63 -14.16
C SER A 308 -9.93 -0.18 -13.86
N LYS A 309 -8.62 0.11 -13.84
CA LYS A 309 -8.12 1.49 -13.68
C LYS A 309 -8.67 2.42 -14.77
N LEU A 310 -8.78 1.90 -15.97
CA LEU A 310 -9.22 2.63 -17.16
C LEU A 310 -10.72 2.94 -17.08
N ALA A 311 -11.55 1.95 -16.72
CA ALA A 311 -12.98 2.17 -16.46
C ALA A 311 -13.23 3.15 -15.30
N LYS A 312 -12.45 3.07 -14.21
CA LYS A 312 -12.53 4.05 -13.10
C LYS A 312 -12.17 5.47 -13.55
N GLN A 313 -11.22 5.61 -14.47
CA GLN A 313 -10.83 6.91 -15.01
C GLN A 313 -11.94 7.50 -15.89
N GLU A 314 -12.54 6.71 -16.78
CA GLU A 314 -13.64 7.15 -17.62
C GLU A 314 -14.89 7.50 -16.80
N ALA A 315 -15.23 6.71 -15.78
CA ALA A 315 -16.32 7.03 -14.85
C ALA A 315 -16.10 8.38 -14.15
N ARG A 316 -14.87 8.68 -13.71
CA ARG A 316 -14.51 9.98 -13.10
C ARG A 316 -14.61 11.13 -14.11
N LYS A 317 -14.18 10.93 -15.35
CA LYS A 317 -14.31 11.93 -16.41
C LYS A 317 -15.79 12.23 -16.69
N ALA A 318 -16.63 11.20 -16.83
CA ALA A 318 -18.07 11.35 -17.02
C ALA A 318 -18.74 12.08 -15.86
N GLN A 319 -18.42 11.71 -14.61
CA GLN A 319 -18.93 12.40 -13.42
C GLN A 319 -18.52 13.87 -13.38
N THR A 320 -17.26 14.17 -13.71
CA THR A 320 -16.75 15.54 -13.76
C THR A 320 -17.43 16.35 -14.87
N ALA A 321 -17.66 15.74 -16.03
CA ALA A 321 -18.39 16.36 -17.13
C ALA A 321 -19.86 16.64 -16.76
N ALA A 322 -20.54 15.70 -16.10
CA ALA A 322 -21.91 15.88 -15.61
C ALA A 322 -22.00 16.99 -14.54
N LEU A 323 -21.04 17.05 -13.61
CA LEU A 323 -20.96 18.14 -12.63
C LEU A 323 -20.73 19.49 -13.30
N LYS A 324 -19.83 19.57 -14.29
CA LYS A 324 -19.61 20.78 -15.08
C LYS A 324 -20.84 21.19 -15.89
N ALA A 325 -21.59 20.23 -16.43
CA ALA A 325 -22.83 20.50 -17.14
C ALA A 325 -23.91 21.08 -16.21
N ARG A 326 -24.00 20.57 -14.97
CA ARG A 326 -24.92 21.11 -13.94
C ARG A 326 -24.48 22.46 -13.39
N GLN A 327 -23.17 22.71 -13.32
CA GLN A 327 -22.58 23.95 -12.81
C GLN A 327 -22.45 25.05 -13.87
N ARG A 328 -22.69 24.76 -15.16
CA ARG A 328 -22.86 25.84 -16.13
C ARG A 328 -24.06 26.64 -15.64
N PRO A 329 -23.88 27.90 -15.20
CA PRO A 329 -25.02 28.75 -14.96
C PRO A 329 -25.80 28.74 -16.27
N THR A 330 -27.06 28.31 -16.22
CA THR A 330 -28.04 28.79 -17.18
C THR A 330 -27.98 30.29 -17.02
N ILE A 331 -27.19 30.93 -17.89
CA ILE A 331 -27.28 32.36 -18.14
C ILE A 331 -28.71 32.48 -18.62
N SER A 332 -29.62 32.77 -17.69
CA SER A 332 -30.97 33.13 -18.05
C SER A 332 -30.83 34.37 -18.91
N ASP A 333 -31.62 34.44 -19.99
CA ASP A 333 -31.68 35.56 -20.93
C ASP A 333 -32.01 36.92 -20.28
N THR A 334 -32.08 36.99 -18.95
CA THR A 334 -32.24 38.20 -18.15
C THR A 334 -30.96 39.02 -17.98
N ASP A 335 -29.76 38.48 -18.26
CA ASP A 335 -28.49 39.23 -18.15
C ASP A 335 -28.03 39.91 -19.45
N ALA A 336 -28.88 39.91 -20.49
CA ALA A 336 -28.66 40.72 -21.70
C ALA A 336 -28.74 42.24 -21.42
N GLY A 337 -29.22 42.67 -20.24
CA GLY A 337 -29.34 44.07 -19.85
C GLY A 337 -28.11 44.71 -19.18
N PHE A 338 -27.07 43.95 -18.84
CA PHE A 338 -25.92 44.45 -18.05
C PHE A 338 -24.63 44.67 -18.87
N ARG A 339 -24.77 45.04 -20.14
CA ARG A 339 -23.65 45.35 -21.05
C ARG A 339 -23.51 46.84 -21.41
N GLU A 340 -23.95 47.75 -20.55
CA GLU A 340 -23.55 49.16 -20.63
C GLU A 340 -23.33 49.71 -19.23
N GLY A 341 -22.09 49.78 -18.76
CA GLY A 341 -21.81 50.36 -17.45
C GLY A 341 -20.39 50.20 -16.96
N HIS A 342 -19.61 51.27 -17.10
CA HIS A 342 -18.28 51.50 -16.51
C HIS A 342 -17.10 50.69 -17.06
N VAL A 343 -16.73 51.02 -18.30
CA VAL A 343 -15.30 51.06 -18.65
C VAL A 343 -14.63 52.12 -17.76
N PRO A 344 -13.54 51.80 -17.02
CA PRO A 344 -12.79 52.80 -16.25
C PRO A 344 -12.30 53.90 -17.19
N GLN A 345 -12.84 55.10 -16.99
CA GLN A 345 -12.71 56.23 -17.92
C GLN A 345 -11.36 56.96 -17.74
N THR A 346 -10.72 56.83 -16.58
CA THR A 346 -9.42 57.47 -16.32
C THR A 346 -8.28 56.46 -16.24
N ALA A 347 -7.07 56.92 -16.58
CA ALA A 347 -5.86 56.11 -16.47
C ALA A 347 -5.63 55.61 -15.04
N GLU A 348 -5.99 56.41 -14.04
CA GLU A 348 -5.93 56.05 -12.62
C GLU A 348 -6.83 54.86 -12.27
N GLN A 349 -8.08 54.85 -12.76
CA GLN A 349 -9.00 53.73 -12.52
C GLN A 349 -8.51 52.43 -13.19
N ARG A 350 -7.81 52.54 -14.33
CA ARG A 350 -7.20 51.39 -15.01
C ARG A 350 -5.99 50.86 -14.24
N GLU A 351 -5.16 51.76 -13.70
CA GLU A 351 -4.00 51.40 -12.89
C GLU A 351 -4.43 50.76 -11.57
N GLU A 352 -5.46 51.29 -10.91
CA GLU A 352 -6.02 50.73 -9.68
C GLU A 352 -6.62 49.34 -9.89
N ALA A 353 -7.36 49.15 -10.99
CA ALA A 353 -7.90 47.83 -11.36
C ALA A 353 -6.78 46.80 -11.62
N ARG A 354 -5.69 47.22 -12.28
CA ARG A 354 -4.48 46.38 -12.50
C ARG A 354 -3.79 46.04 -11.18
N GLN A 355 -3.68 47.00 -10.26
CA GLN A 355 -3.06 46.81 -8.96
C GLN A 355 -3.87 45.83 -8.09
N ARG A 356 -5.20 45.96 -8.09
CA ARG A 356 -6.10 45.00 -7.40
C ARG A 356 -5.97 43.59 -7.97
N LEU A 357 -5.84 43.46 -9.30
CA LEU A 357 -5.63 42.16 -9.95
C LEU A 357 -4.28 41.55 -9.58
N ARG A 358 -3.19 42.34 -9.59
CA ARG A 358 -1.85 41.90 -9.16
C ARG A 358 -1.85 41.42 -7.71
N ASN A 359 -2.47 42.17 -6.81
CA ASN A 359 -2.58 41.81 -5.39
C ASN A 359 -3.38 40.51 -5.18
N ARG A 360 -4.43 40.30 -5.98
CA ARG A 360 -5.23 39.07 -5.93
C ARG A 360 -4.42 37.84 -6.39
N VAL A 361 -3.65 37.99 -7.47
CA VAL A 361 -2.78 36.92 -8.01
C VAL A 361 -1.64 36.60 -7.04
N ALA A 362 -1.02 37.62 -6.41
CA ALA A 362 0.03 37.41 -5.40
C ALA A 362 -0.48 36.63 -4.18
N ARG A 363 -1.68 36.98 -3.66
CA ARG A 363 -2.31 36.25 -2.54
C ARG A 363 -2.62 34.79 -2.89
N GLN A 364 -3.00 34.50 -4.14
CA GLN A 364 -3.26 33.14 -4.59
C GLN A 364 -1.98 32.30 -4.75
N ARG A 365 -0.82 32.93 -4.90
CA ARG A 365 0.48 32.25 -5.02
C ARG A 365 1.20 32.01 -3.69
N GLY A 366 0.69 32.55 -2.59
CA GLY A 366 1.32 32.41 -1.27
C GLY A 366 2.58 33.27 -1.10
N ASP A 367 2.84 34.19 -2.02
CA ASP A 367 3.97 35.11 -1.94
C ASP A 367 3.62 36.24 -0.97
N HIS A 368 4.04 36.12 0.29
CA HIS A 368 4.01 37.22 1.24
C HIS A 368 5.16 38.20 0.94
N PRO A 369 4.91 39.53 0.94
CA PRO A 369 5.97 40.51 0.76
C PRO A 369 7.01 40.35 1.87
N SER A 370 8.29 40.40 1.48
CA SER A 370 9.46 40.17 2.32
C SER A 370 9.38 40.92 3.65
N LEU A 371 9.44 40.18 4.75
CA LEU A 371 9.60 40.72 6.10
C LEU A 371 10.94 41.44 6.22
N ASP A 372 10.87 42.68 6.71
CA ASP A 372 12.01 43.56 6.99
C ASP A 372 13.02 42.87 7.94
N VAL A 373 14.32 42.99 7.62
CA VAL A 373 15.43 42.41 8.39
C VAL A 373 15.43 42.90 9.84
N ALA A 374 14.92 44.11 10.08
CA ALA A 374 14.73 44.66 11.42
C ALA A 374 13.72 43.86 12.27
N SER A 375 12.64 43.35 11.64
CA SER A 375 11.62 42.56 12.34
C SER A 375 12.14 41.17 12.73
N LEU A 376 13.08 40.62 11.94
CA LEU A 376 13.68 39.32 12.22
C LEU A 376 14.70 39.38 13.38
N ALA A 377 15.39 40.51 13.54
CA ALA A 377 16.28 40.74 14.67
C ALA A 377 15.50 40.87 15.99
N ALA A 378 14.42 41.65 16.00
CA ALA A 378 13.55 41.80 17.17
C ALA A 378 12.90 40.47 17.59
N ALA A 379 12.45 39.66 16.62
CA ALA A 379 11.88 38.34 16.91
C ALA A 379 12.92 37.36 17.51
N LYS A 380 14.19 37.45 17.10
CA LYS A 380 15.26 36.61 17.67
C LYS A 380 15.61 37.01 19.10
N GLU A 381 15.62 38.31 19.40
CA GLU A 381 15.87 38.81 20.75
C GLU A 381 14.76 38.39 21.72
N GLU A 382 13.50 38.51 21.29
CA GLU A 382 12.35 38.10 22.11
C GLU A 382 12.34 36.59 22.37
N LEU A 383 12.68 35.77 21.37
CA LEU A 383 12.81 34.32 21.54
C LEU A 383 13.94 33.95 22.52
N ALA A 384 15.03 34.73 22.55
CA ALA A 384 16.12 34.53 23.50
C ALA A 384 15.68 34.84 24.94
N ARG A 385 14.91 35.91 25.16
CA ARG A 385 14.34 36.26 26.47
C ARG A 385 13.40 35.17 26.99
N ILE A 386 12.50 34.68 26.14
CA ILE A 386 11.57 33.60 26.50
C ILE A 386 12.33 32.33 26.92
N ASN A 387 13.38 31.96 26.19
CA ASN A 387 14.19 30.78 26.51
C ASN A 387 14.99 30.93 27.81
N ALA A 388 15.44 32.14 28.14
CA ALA A 388 16.12 32.42 29.40
C ALA A 388 15.15 32.28 30.59
N ALA A 389 13.96 32.89 30.50
CA ALA A 389 12.92 32.76 31.52
C ALA A 389 12.49 31.29 31.73
N PHE A 390 12.41 30.51 30.65
CA PHE A 390 12.05 29.09 30.74
C PHE A 390 13.13 28.22 31.42
N LYS A 391 14.41 28.59 31.27
CA LYS A 391 15.52 27.93 31.97
C LYS A 391 15.51 28.24 33.46
N GLU A 392 15.25 29.48 33.83
CA GLU A 392 15.19 29.93 35.22
C GLU A 392 14.01 29.28 35.95
N TRP A 393 12.83 29.24 35.32
CA TRP A 393 11.66 28.55 35.86
C TRP A 393 11.91 27.05 36.13
N ARG A 394 12.69 26.36 35.29
CA ARG A 394 13.10 24.96 35.50
C ARG A 394 14.13 24.76 36.61
N ALA A 395 14.84 25.81 37.02
CA ALA A 395 15.86 25.72 38.07
C ALA A 395 15.28 25.99 39.47
N THR A 396 14.14 26.67 39.54
CA THR A 396 13.47 27.08 40.79
C THR A 396 12.32 26.17 41.22
N GLY A 397 12.05 25.08 40.48
CA GLY A 397 11.08 24.04 40.82
C GLY A 397 11.68 22.66 40.60
#